data_AF-A0A670IFS4-F1
#
_entry.id   AF-A0A670IFS4-F1
#
_cell.length_a   1.000
_cell.length_b   1.000
_cell.length_c   1.000
_cell.angle_alpha   90.00
_cell.angle_beta   90.00
_cell.angle_gamma   90.00
#
_symmetry.space_group_name_H-M   'P 1'
#
loop_
_entity.id
_entity.type
_entity.pdbx_description
1 polymer ?
#
loop_
_entity_poly.entity_id
_entity_poly.type
_entity_poly.pdbx_seq_one_letter_code
_entity_poly.pdbx_strand_id
1 'polypeptide(L)'
;MENRIILEELLMKKSQQKKKISPNNYKERLFVLTKTSLSYYEYDKEKKGTRKGSIEIKKIRCAEEVNLDEPAPPERQYPFQVKLYTIKYFW
;
A
#
# COMPACT_ATOMS: atom_id res chain seq x y z
N MET A 1 13.61 9.56 17.97
CA MET A 1 13.95 8.20 17.49
C MET A 1 12.80 7.51 16.72
N GLU A 2 11.55 7.98 16.82
CA GLU A 2 10.36 7.32 16.21
C GLU A 2 10.23 7.47 14.69
N ASN A 3 10.92 8.44 14.08
CA ASN A 3 10.82 8.74 12.64
C ASN A 3 11.89 8.03 11.79
N ARG A 4 12.63 7.07 12.34
CA ARG A 4 13.57 6.27 11.55
C ARG A 4 12.78 5.41 10.56
N ILE A 5 13.17 5.47 9.29
CA ILE A 5 12.64 4.61 8.23
C ILE A 5 13.08 3.17 8.52
N ILE A 6 12.11 2.26 8.56
CA ILE A 6 12.32 0.82 8.69
C ILE A 6 12.47 0.22 7.29
N LEU A 7 11.56 0.56 6.38
CA LEU A 7 11.53 0.09 5.01
C LEU A 7 11.05 1.22 4.09
N GLU A 8 11.67 1.34 2.93
CA GLU A 8 11.24 2.22 1.85
C GLU A 8 11.33 1.44 0.52
N GLU A 9 10.21 1.29 -0.18
CA GLU A 9 10.11 0.40 -1.36
C GLU A 9 8.99 0.83 -2.31
N LEU A 10 9.14 0.55 -3.60
CA LEU A 10 8.10 0.75 -4.62
C LEU A 10 7.17 -0.45 -4.67
N LEU A 11 5.88 -0.22 -4.45
CA LEU A 11 4.86 -1.27 -4.49
C LEU A 11 3.63 -0.84 -5.30
N MET A 12 2.88 -1.82 -5.78
CA MET A 12 1.69 -1.61 -6.62
C MET A 12 0.41 -1.41 -5.83
N LYS A 13 0.15 -0.18 -5.38
CA LYS A 13 -1.08 0.14 -4.66
C LYS A 13 -2.36 -0.09 -5.49
N LYS A 14 -3.25 -0.97 -5.02
CA LYS A 14 -4.64 -1.06 -5.51
C LYS A 14 -5.52 0.07 -4.95
N SER A 15 -6.42 0.60 -5.76
CA SER A 15 -7.43 1.56 -5.31
C SER A 15 -8.53 0.87 -4.48
N GLN A 16 -9.07 1.58 -3.49
CA GLN A 16 -10.27 1.13 -2.79
C GLN A 16 -11.48 1.39 -3.69
N GLN A 17 -12.04 0.31 -4.22
CA GLN A 17 -13.22 0.41 -5.07
C GLN A 17 -14.44 0.78 -4.24
N LYS A 18 -15.07 1.91 -4.57
CA LYS A 18 -16.36 2.30 -3.97
C LYS A 18 -17.55 1.51 -4.56
N LYS A 19 -17.40 1.02 -5.79
CA LYS A 19 -18.41 0.22 -6.50
C LYS A 19 -17.77 -1.10 -6.93
N LYS A 20 -18.45 -2.23 -6.73
CA LYS A 20 -17.95 -3.58 -7.06
C LYS A 20 -17.58 -3.78 -8.54
N ILE A 21 -18.24 -3.04 -9.44
CA ILE A 21 -18.12 -3.21 -10.90
C ILE A 21 -17.01 -2.31 -11.48
N SER A 22 -16.45 -1.39 -10.70
CA SER A 22 -15.37 -0.54 -11.20
C SER A 22 -14.15 -1.40 -11.52
N PRO A 23 -13.34 -1.06 -12.54
CA PRO A 23 -12.09 -1.75 -12.79
C PRO A 23 -11.10 -1.55 -11.64
N ASN A 24 -10.23 -2.53 -11.42
CA ASN A 24 -9.14 -2.42 -10.45
C ASN A 24 -8.12 -1.42 -10.99
N ASN A 25 -7.86 -0.34 -10.24
CA ASN A 25 -6.83 0.64 -10.61
C ASN A 25 -5.62 0.43 -9.70
N TYR A 26 -4.51 0.00 -10.30
CA TYR A 26 -3.23 -0.14 -9.62
C TYR A 26 -2.33 1.03 -9.97
N LYS A 27 -1.65 1.61 -8.98
CA LYS A 27 -0.65 2.65 -9.19
C LYS A 27 0.60 2.37 -8.39
N GLU A 28 1.76 2.49 -9.02
CA GLU A 28 3.04 2.36 -8.35
C GLU A 28 3.22 3.51 -7.37
N ARG A 29 3.64 3.21 -6.14
CA ARG A 29 3.84 4.21 -5.09
C ARG A 29 5.10 3.85 -4.30
N LEU A 30 5.84 4.89 -3.91
CA LEU A 30 6.90 4.73 -2.93
C LEU A 30 6.27 4.65 -1.54
N PHE A 31 6.38 3.49 -0.90
CA PHE A 31 5.97 3.25 0.47
C PHE A 31 7.11 3.53 1.42
N VAL A 32 6.78 4.16 2.54
CA VAL A 32 7.74 4.42 3.62
C VAL A 32 7.10 3.96 4.92
N LEU A 33 7.70 2.93 5.50
CA LEU A 33 7.33 2.37 6.78
C LEU A 33 8.24 2.95 7.87
N THR A 34 7.63 3.59 8.87
CA THR A 34 8.27 3.98 10.12
C THR A 34 7.62 3.24 11.28
N LYS A 35 8.15 3.41 12.49
CA LYS A 35 7.51 2.85 13.70
C LYS A 35 6.10 3.42 13.95
N THR A 36 5.79 4.59 13.40
CA THR A 36 4.56 5.33 13.67
C THR A 36 3.59 5.36 12.50
N SER A 37 4.06 5.24 11.26
CA SER A 37 3.19 5.30 10.08
C SER A 37 3.66 4.43 8.91
N LEU A 38 2.70 3.99 8.10
CA LEU A 38 2.90 3.53 6.73
C LEU A 38 2.38 4.63 5.78
N SER A 39 3.29 5.35 5.14
CA SER A 39 2.97 6.45 4.23
C SER A 39 3.29 6.09 2.79
N TYR A 40 2.54 6.64 1.84
CA TYR A 40 2.80 6.41 0.41
C TYR A 40 2.79 7.71 -0.38
N TYR A 41 3.69 7.78 -1.36
CA TYR A 41 4.02 8.98 -2.12
C TYR A 41 3.90 8.71 -3.61
N GLU A 42 3.70 9.76 -4.38
CA GLU A 42 4.08 9.72 -5.80
C GLU A 42 5.57 9.43 -5.92
N TYR A 43 5.93 8.73 -6.99
CA TYR A 43 7.30 8.47 -7.35
C TYR A 43 7.43 8.77 -8.84
N ASP A 44 8.26 9.75 -9.18
CA ASP A 44 8.50 10.19 -10.55
C ASP A 44 9.97 10.59 -10.68
N LYS A 45 10.59 10.26 -11.82
CA LYS A 45 12.01 10.54 -12.11
C LYS A 45 12.94 10.17 -10.95
N GLU A 46 12.71 9.00 -10.36
CA GLU A 46 13.46 8.45 -9.24
C GLU A 46 13.43 9.32 -7.96
N LYS A 47 12.46 10.22 -7.86
CA LYS A 47 12.31 11.14 -6.73
C LYS A 47 10.96 10.94 -6.04
N LYS A 48 11.02 10.99 -4.71
CA LYS A 48 9.85 11.01 -3.84
C LYS A 48 9.05 12.30 -4.07
N GLY A 49 7.85 12.16 -4.59
CA GLY A 49 6.89 13.24 -4.85
C GLY A 49 5.96 13.49 -3.67
N THR A 50 4.76 14.01 -3.97
CA THR A 50 3.77 14.38 -2.96
C THR A 50 3.22 13.17 -2.20
N ARG A 51 3.05 13.29 -0.89
CA ARG A 51 2.39 12.27 -0.05
C ARG A 51 0.92 12.14 -0.45
N LYS A 52 0.49 10.93 -0.82
CA LYS A 52 -0.90 10.64 -1.22
C LYS A 52 -1.74 10.04 -0.09
N GLY A 53 -1.09 9.52 0.94
CA GLY A 53 -1.77 9.06 2.13
C GLY A 53 -0.80 8.56 3.20
N SER A 54 -1.35 8.35 4.38
CA SER A 54 -0.62 7.83 5.54
C SER A 54 -1.58 7.07 6.44
N ILE A 55 -1.11 5.95 6.96
CA ILE A 55 -1.81 5.10 7.91
C ILE A 55 -0.98 5.07 9.17
N GLU A 56 -1.55 5.50 10.30
CA GLU A 56 -0.88 5.32 11.60
C GLU A 56 -0.81 3.83 11.94
N ILE A 57 0.37 3.33 12.34
CA ILE A 57 0.58 1.89 12.59
C ILE A 57 -0.39 1.36 13.65
N LYS A 58 -0.69 2.13 14.70
CA LYS A 58 -1.68 1.77 15.73
C LYS A 58 -3.12 1.54 15.21
N LYS A 59 -3.45 2.02 13.99
CA LYS A 59 -4.76 1.82 13.36
C LYS A 59 -4.81 0.55 12.51
N ILE A 60 -3.67 -0.08 12.26
CA ILE A 60 -3.59 -1.37 11.56
C ILE A 60 -4.02 -2.45 12.55
N ARG A 61 -5.07 -3.20 12.19
CA ARG A 61 -5.48 -4.37 12.96
C ARG A 61 -4.79 -5.64 12.52
N CYS A 62 -4.53 -5.76 11.22
CA CYS A 62 -3.97 -6.96 10.65
C CYS A 62 -3.28 -6.65 9.31
N ALA A 63 -2.23 -7.42 9.01
CA ALA A 63 -1.59 -7.51 7.71
C ALA A 63 -1.52 -8.99 7.32
N GLU A 64 -2.03 -9.34 6.15
CA GLU A 64 -2.17 -10.73 5.71
C GLU A 64 -1.76 -10.85 4.24
N GLU A 65 -1.13 -11.96 3.89
CA GLU A 65 -0.96 -12.36 2.49
C GLU A 65 -2.32 -12.60 1.84
N VAL A 66 -2.40 -12.29 0.55
CA VAL A 66 -3.61 -12.49 -0.24
C VAL A 66 -3.34 -13.58 -1.26
N ASN A 67 -4.13 -14.66 -1.19
CA ASN A 67 -4.11 -15.69 -2.21
C ASN A 67 -4.59 -15.12 -3.54
N LEU A 68 -3.83 -15.36 -4.59
CA LEU A 68 -4.20 -15.02 -5.95
C LEU A 68 -5.06 -16.14 -6.52
N ASP A 69 -6.30 -15.83 -6.88
CA ASP A 69 -7.19 -16.78 -7.57
C ASP A 69 -6.79 -16.97 -9.05
N GLU A 70 -6.08 -15.99 -9.62
CA GLU A 70 -5.62 -15.97 -11.01
C GLU A 70 -4.13 -15.57 -11.10
N PRO A 71 -3.38 -16.03 -12.11
CA PRO A 71 -1.99 -15.62 -12.32
C PRO A 71 -1.87 -14.10 -12.48
N ALA A 72 -1.14 -13.46 -11.57
CA ALA A 72 -0.84 -12.04 -11.64
C ALA A 72 0.48 -11.80 -12.40
N PRO A 73 0.63 -10.67 -13.10
CA PRO A 73 1.92 -10.29 -13.68
C PRO A 73 2.98 -10.14 -12.57
N PRO A 74 4.29 -10.27 -12.88
CA PRO A 74 5.36 -10.31 -11.89
C PRO A 74 5.32 -9.17 -10.86
N GLU A 75 4.93 -7.97 -11.27
CA GLU A 75 4.87 -6.77 -10.43
C GLU A 75 3.69 -6.78 -9.42
N ARG A 76 2.83 -7.80 -9.49
CA ARG A 76 1.65 -7.99 -8.62
C ARG A 76 1.65 -9.37 -7.96
N GLN A 77 2.76 -10.09 -8.03
CA GLN A 77 2.92 -11.32 -7.27
C GLN A 77 3.08 -11.00 -5.78
N TYR A 78 2.64 -11.92 -4.93
CA TYR A 78 2.69 -11.80 -3.46
C TYR A 78 1.94 -10.56 -2.92
N PRO A 79 0.68 -10.33 -3.34
CA PRO A 79 -0.09 -9.24 -2.79
C PRO A 79 -0.36 -9.47 -1.30
N PHE A 80 -0.50 -8.38 -0.57
CA PHE A 80 -0.90 -8.42 0.82
C PHE A 80 -1.95 -7.35 1.08
N GLN A 81 -2.76 -7.57 2.12
CA GLN A 81 -3.79 -6.63 2.54
C GLN A 81 -3.50 -6.12 3.94
N VAL A 82 -3.85 -4.85 4.16
CA VAL A 82 -3.82 -4.23 5.48
C VAL A 82 -5.24 -3.86 5.86
N LYS A 83 -5.73 -4.42 6.98
CA LYS A 83 -7.07 -4.15 7.51
C LYS A 83 -6.99 -3.04 8.55
N LEU A 84 -7.66 -1.92 8.27
CA LEU A 84 -7.92 -0.87 9.26
C LEU A 84 -9.29 -1.07 9.90
N TYR A 85 -9.54 -0.35 10.99
CA TYR A 85 -10.84 -0.31 11.66
C TYR A 85 -12.01 0.05 10.72
N THR A 86 -11.76 0.78 9.64
CA THR A 86 -12.81 1.34 8.77
C THR A 86 -12.65 0.94 7.30
N ILE A 87 -11.47 0.48 6.85
CA ILE A 87 -11.24 0.19 5.42
C ILE A 87 -10.18 -0.91 5.20
N LYS A 88 -10.37 -1.73 4.15
CA LYS A 88 -9.37 -2.68 3.64
C LYS A 88 -8.51 -2.00 2.59
N TYR A 89 -7.18 -2.09 2.69
CA TYR A 89 -6.27 -1.75 1.60
C TYR A 89 -5.68 -3.04 1.02
N PHE A 90 -5.60 -3.09 -0.31
CA PHE A 90 -4.89 -4.13 -1.05
C PHE A 90 -3.68 -3.47 -1.70
N TRP A 91 -2.52 -4.09 -1.56
CA TRP A 91 -1.23 -3.63 -2.07
C TRP A 91 -0.60 -4.73 -2.92
#